data_AF-N1MXB7-F1
#
_entry.id   AF-N1MXB7-F1
#
_cell.length_a   1.000
_cell.length_b   1.000
_cell.length_c   1.000
_cell.angle_alpha   90.00
_cell.angle_beta   90.00
_cell.angle_gamma   90.00
#
_symmetry.space_group_name_H-M   'P 1'
#
loop_
_entity.id
_entity.type
_entity.pdbx_description
1 polymer ?
#
loop_
_entity_poly.entity_id
_entity_poly.type
_entity_poly.pdbx_seq_one_letter_code
_entity_poly.pdbx_strand_id
1 'polypeptide(L)'
;MTRRVEATRKTLSKYARPFSWRGRATCLHMARTQMRNMGHRPPSIPDFRSALGARTALKKAGFPTVADLFDSLLPRITPAEMWVGDIAILPGDQMFDSICISDTVGMLIGFHEDGEDGVKPQLVLSLDHVIGAWRV
;
A
#
# COMPACT_ATOMS: atom_id res chain seq x y z
N MET A 1 18.67 4.57 9.54
CA MET A 1 17.25 4.70 9.95
C MET A 1 16.57 5.93 9.35
N THR A 2 17.18 7.12 9.45
CA THR A 2 16.58 8.42 9.08
C THR A 2 16.00 8.48 7.67
N ARG A 3 16.72 7.96 6.66
CA ARG A 3 16.27 7.98 5.25
C ARG A 3 14.93 7.27 5.01
N ARG A 4 14.70 6.11 5.65
CA ARG A 4 13.44 5.37 5.50
C ARG A 4 12.28 6.17 6.10
N VAL A 5 12.49 6.69 7.31
CA VAL A 5 11.51 7.52 8.01
C VAL A 5 11.16 8.77 7.19
N GLU A 6 12.14 9.46 6.62
CA GLU A 6 11.92 10.64 5.78
C GLU A 6 11.14 10.30 4.49
N ALA A 7 11.52 9.20 3.82
CA ALA A 7 10.81 8.71 2.63
C ALA A 7 9.35 8.37 2.94
N THR A 8 9.11 7.67 4.05
CA THR A 8 7.77 7.32 4.52
C THR A 8 6.96 8.56 4.88
N ARG A 9 7.50 9.49 5.67
CA ARG A 9 6.84 10.76 6.00
C ARG A 9 6.46 11.55 4.76
N LYS A 10 7.38 11.66 3.79
CA LYS A 10 7.11 12.31 2.50
C LYS A 10 5.95 11.64 1.75
N THR A 11 5.87 10.31 1.76
CA THR A 11 4.74 9.59 1.18
C THR A 11 3.45 9.91 1.93
N LEU A 12 3.42 9.76 3.26
CA LEU A 12 2.22 9.95 4.07
C LEU A 12 1.69 11.38 3.99
N SER A 13 2.55 12.40 4.07
CA SER A 13 2.17 13.81 3.90
C SER A 13 1.50 14.08 2.55
N LYS A 14 1.93 13.40 1.47
CA LYS A 14 1.30 13.55 0.15
C LYS A 14 -0.10 12.94 0.09
N TYR A 15 -0.37 11.91 0.91
CA TYR A 15 -1.66 11.20 0.96
C TYR A 15 -2.49 11.56 2.21
N ALA A 16 -2.14 12.62 2.92
CA ALA A 16 -2.99 13.32 3.89
C ALA A 16 -4.08 14.13 3.15
N ARG A 17 -4.84 13.43 2.32
CA ARG A 17 -5.93 13.94 1.47
C ARG A 17 -6.88 12.78 1.15
N PRO A 18 -8.16 13.04 0.87
CA PRO A 18 -9.16 12.01 0.65
C PRO A 18 -8.77 10.98 -0.42
N PHE A 19 -9.22 9.74 -0.22
CA PHE A 19 -9.14 8.70 -1.24
C PHE A 19 -9.90 9.15 -2.49
N SER A 20 -9.32 8.96 -3.68
CA SER A 20 -9.97 9.30 -4.94
C SER A 20 -9.42 8.51 -6.11
N TRP A 21 -10.29 7.70 -6.73
CA TRP A 21 -9.98 7.05 -8.00
C TRP A 21 -9.73 8.07 -9.12
N ARG A 22 -10.56 9.12 -9.22
CA ARG A 22 -10.39 10.19 -10.21
C ARG A 22 -9.18 11.06 -9.91
N GLY A 23 -8.90 11.33 -8.63
CA GLY A 23 -7.77 12.14 -8.18
C GLY A 23 -6.43 11.41 -8.14
N ARG A 24 -6.36 10.14 -8.55
CA ARG A 24 -5.16 9.27 -8.47
C ARG A 24 -4.58 9.20 -7.05
N ALA A 25 -5.46 9.21 -6.05
CA ALA A 25 -5.16 9.10 -4.65
C ALA A 25 -5.75 7.79 -4.11
N THR A 26 -5.10 6.67 -4.44
CA THR A 26 -5.52 5.33 -3.98
C THR A 26 -4.37 4.62 -3.30
N CYS A 27 -4.65 3.50 -2.62
CA CYS A 27 -3.64 2.71 -1.92
C CYS A 27 -2.50 2.25 -2.86
N LEU A 28 -2.82 1.91 -4.12
CA LEU A 28 -1.80 1.55 -5.12
C LEU A 28 -0.90 2.74 -5.51
N HIS A 29 -1.47 3.95 -5.64
CA HIS A 29 -0.68 5.16 -5.91
C HIS A 29 0.22 5.52 -4.73
N MET A 30 -0.26 5.31 -3.50
CA MET A 30 0.52 5.46 -2.28
C MET A 30 1.69 4.47 -2.25
N ALA A 31 1.43 3.17 -2.43
CA ALA A 31 2.46 2.13 -2.48
C ALA A 31 3.52 2.42 -3.56
N ARG A 32 3.09 2.82 -4.76
CA ARG A 32 4.03 3.23 -5.82
C ARG A 32 4.87 4.44 -5.43
N THR A 33 4.27 5.44 -4.78
CA THR A 33 5.01 6.60 -4.31
C THR A 33 6.02 6.21 -3.24
N GLN A 34 5.65 5.32 -2.31
CA GLN A 34 6.56 4.80 -1.29
C GLN A 34 7.76 4.10 -1.91
N MET A 35 7.52 3.13 -2.79
CA MET A 35 8.57 2.42 -3.53
C MET A 35 9.52 3.41 -4.22
N ARG A 36 8.99 4.44 -4.89
CA ARG A 36 9.82 5.47 -5.54
C ARG A 36 10.62 6.32 -4.56
N ASN A 37 10.03 6.74 -3.44
CA ASN A 37 10.74 7.50 -2.41
C ASN A 37 11.85 6.67 -1.75
N MET A 38 11.70 5.34 -1.71
CA MET A 38 12.68 4.38 -1.21
C MET A 38 13.75 3.98 -2.26
N GLY A 39 13.60 4.42 -3.52
CA GLY A 39 14.60 4.21 -4.58
C GLY A 39 14.27 3.11 -5.59
N HIS A 40 13.14 2.43 -5.44
CA HIS A 40 12.65 1.44 -6.40
C HIS A 40 12.08 2.11 -7.67
N ARG A 41 12.00 1.32 -8.75
CA ARG A 41 11.45 1.75 -10.04
C ARG A 41 10.24 0.90 -10.46
N PRO A 42 9.13 0.92 -9.69
CA PRO A 42 7.94 0.16 -10.04
C PRO A 42 7.35 0.66 -11.38
N PRO A 43 6.65 -0.24 -12.11
CA PRO A 43 6.01 0.11 -13.37
C PRO A 43 4.99 1.24 -13.21
N SER A 44 4.62 1.88 -14.32
CA SER A 44 3.56 2.89 -14.31
C SER A 44 2.21 2.27 -13.93
N ILE A 45 1.37 3.04 -13.24
CA ILE A 45 0.00 2.63 -12.92
C ILE A 45 -0.87 2.93 -14.16
N PRO A 46 -1.62 1.95 -14.70
CA PRO A 46 -2.60 2.18 -15.76
C PRO A 46 -3.65 3.21 -15.34
N ASP A 47 -4.22 3.96 -16.28
CA ASP A 47 -5.20 5.01 -15.96
C ASP A 47 -6.60 4.41 -15.70
N PHE A 48 -6.80 3.82 -14.52
CA PHE A 48 -8.12 3.40 -14.05
C PHE A 48 -8.76 4.45 -13.14
N ARG A 49 -10.09 4.53 -13.15
CA ARG A 49 -10.90 5.52 -12.41
C ARG A 49 -11.95 4.90 -11.51
N SER A 50 -11.86 3.59 -11.25
CA SER A 50 -12.76 2.84 -10.37
C SER A 50 -12.10 1.55 -9.88
N ALA A 51 -12.68 0.93 -8.85
CA ALA A 51 -12.27 -0.39 -8.36
C ALA A 51 -12.32 -1.46 -9.47
N LEU A 52 -13.45 -1.56 -10.18
CA LEU A 52 -13.58 -2.52 -11.29
C LEU A 52 -12.50 -2.30 -12.37
N GLY A 53 -12.21 -1.04 -12.72
CA GLY A 53 -11.16 -0.71 -13.68
C GLY A 53 -9.77 -1.12 -13.19
N ALA A 54 -9.47 -0.91 -11.90
CA ALA A 54 -8.23 -1.37 -11.30
C ALA A 54 -8.08 -2.88 -11.35
N ARG A 55 -9.17 -3.63 -11.13
CA ARG A 55 -9.16 -5.10 -11.10
C ARG A 55 -8.91 -5.66 -12.50
N THR A 56 -9.60 -5.07 -13.49
CA THR A 56 -9.37 -5.40 -14.91
C THR A 56 -7.93 -5.10 -15.32
N ALA A 57 -7.37 -3.96 -14.87
CA ALA A 57 -6.00 -3.59 -15.17
C ALA A 57 -4.98 -4.56 -14.54
N LEU A 58 -5.21 -4.98 -13.30
CA LEU A 58 -4.38 -5.96 -12.58
C LEU A 58 -4.36 -7.30 -13.31
N LYS A 59 -5.55 -7.82 -13.67
CA LYS A 59 -5.68 -9.06 -14.46
C LYS A 59 -5.02 -8.95 -15.82
N LYS A 60 -5.14 -7.81 -16.52
CA LYS A 60 -4.47 -7.57 -17.80
C LYS A 60 -2.94 -7.54 -17.67
N ALA A 61 -2.43 -7.09 -16.52
CA ALA A 61 -1.00 -7.14 -16.20
C ALA A 61 -0.51 -8.56 -15.83
N GLY A 62 -1.40 -9.55 -15.78
CA GLY A 62 -1.07 -10.96 -15.51
C GLY A 62 -1.12 -11.35 -14.03
N PHE A 63 -1.61 -10.48 -13.15
CA PHE A 63 -1.66 -10.73 -11.72
C PHE A 63 -3.09 -11.03 -11.25
N PRO A 64 -3.34 -12.18 -10.58
CA PRO A 64 -4.64 -12.49 -9.98
C PRO A 64 -4.98 -11.57 -8.81
N THR A 65 -4.00 -11.28 -7.95
CA THR A 65 -4.15 -10.47 -6.73
C THR A 65 -3.10 -9.37 -6.65
N VAL A 66 -3.32 -8.41 -5.74
CA VAL A 66 -2.32 -7.37 -5.45
C VAL A 66 -1.09 -7.97 -4.75
N ALA A 67 -1.28 -9.03 -3.97
CA ALA A 67 -0.17 -9.78 -3.36
C ALA A 67 0.74 -10.38 -4.43
N ASP A 68 0.18 -11.02 -5.47
CA ASP A 68 0.96 -11.55 -6.60
C ASP A 68 1.75 -10.46 -7.33
N LEU A 69 1.16 -9.26 -7.46
CA LEU A 69 1.85 -8.11 -8.02
C LEU A 69 3.06 -7.73 -7.15
N PHE A 70 2.90 -7.62 -5.82
CA PHE A 70 4.03 -7.27 -4.96
C PHE A 70 5.09 -8.38 -4.87
N ASP A 71 4.70 -9.65 -4.91
CA ASP A 71 5.64 -10.78 -4.99
C ASP A 71 6.55 -10.69 -6.23
N SER A 72 6.06 -10.10 -7.32
CA SER A 72 6.87 -9.87 -8.52
C SER A 72 7.80 -8.64 -8.43
N LEU A 73 7.57 -7.73 -7.48
CA LEU A 73 8.26 -6.43 -7.40
C LEU A 73 9.20 -6.31 -6.20
N LEU A 74 8.91 -7.01 -5.11
CA LEU A 74 9.54 -6.81 -3.81
C LEU A 74 9.78 -8.16 -3.12
N PRO A 75 10.84 -8.29 -2.31
CA PRO A 75 11.04 -9.46 -1.47
C PRO A 75 9.97 -9.54 -0.38
N ARG A 76 9.23 -10.65 -0.35
CA ARG A 76 8.27 -10.97 0.72
C ARG A 76 9.02 -11.23 2.04
N ILE A 77 8.46 -10.76 3.15
CA ILE A 77 8.97 -10.94 4.51
C ILE A 77 7.85 -11.41 5.43
N THR A 78 8.20 -11.92 6.61
CA THR A 78 7.18 -12.17 7.64
C THR A 78 6.70 -10.83 8.23
N PRO A 79 5.42 -10.69 8.63
CA PRO A 79 4.92 -9.43 9.20
C PRO A 79 5.70 -8.95 10.44
N ALA A 80 6.30 -9.87 11.21
CA ALA A 80 7.11 -9.52 12.38
C ALA A 80 8.44 -8.83 12.02
N GLU A 81 8.91 -8.97 10.77
CA GLU A 81 10.14 -8.37 10.26
C GLU A 81 9.93 -6.99 9.61
N MET A 82 8.70 -6.49 9.61
CA MET A 82 8.37 -5.20 9.00
C MET A 82 9.10 -4.06 9.70
N TRP A 83 9.66 -3.18 8.88
CA TRP A 83 10.23 -1.92 9.31
C TRP A 83 9.41 -0.75 8.77
N VAL A 84 9.65 0.43 9.32
CA VAL A 84 9.11 1.68 8.78
C VAL A 84 9.30 1.74 7.26
N GLY A 85 8.21 1.99 6.55
CA GLY A 85 8.17 2.10 5.10
C GLY A 85 7.94 0.79 4.33
N ASP A 86 7.94 -0.37 4.98
CA ASP A 86 7.56 -1.63 4.34
C ASP A 86 6.08 -1.64 3.98
N ILE A 87 5.72 -2.43 2.97
CA ILE A 87 4.33 -2.53 2.49
C ILE A 87 3.70 -3.77 3.11
N ALA A 88 2.45 -3.62 3.54
CA ALA A 88 1.62 -4.72 4.01
C ALA A 88 0.27 -4.70 3.31
N ILE A 89 -0.35 -5.87 3.21
CA ILE A 89 -1.74 -6.01 2.80
C ILE A 89 -2.56 -6.49 3.99
N LEU A 90 -3.64 -5.77 4.27
CA LEU A 90 -4.69 -6.15 5.21
C LEU A 90 -5.96 -6.57 4.45
N PRO A 91 -6.80 -7.45 5.01
CA PRO A 91 -8.13 -7.71 4.49
C PRO A 91 -8.86 -6.39 4.27
N GLY A 92 -9.41 -6.23 3.07
CA GLY A 92 -10.29 -5.12 2.74
C GLY A 92 -11.72 -5.59 2.56
N ASP A 93 -12.61 -4.64 2.31
CA ASP A 93 -13.99 -4.90 1.95
C ASP A 93 -14.16 -5.02 0.43
N GLN A 94 -15.31 -5.57 0.02
CA GLN A 94 -15.75 -5.64 -1.37
C GLN A 94 -14.82 -6.38 -2.35
N MET A 95 -13.98 -5.65 -3.09
CA MET A 95 -13.25 -6.12 -4.28
C MET A 95 -11.73 -6.13 -4.13
N PHE A 96 -11.18 -5.49 -3.09
CA PHE A 96 -9.74 -5.37 -2.90
C PHE A 96 -9.34 -5.44 -1.46
N ASP A 97 -8.17 -6.04 -1.24
CA ASP A 97 -7.44 -5.90 0.01
C ASP A 97 -6.86 -4.48 0.16
N SER A 98 -6.64 -4.06 1.41
CA SER A 98 -6.10 -2.75 1.74
C SER A 98 -4.57 -2.77 1.73
N ILE A 99 -3.96 -1.88 0.93
CA ILE A 99 -2.51 -1.70 0.89
C ILE A 99 -2.10 -0.62 1.90
N CYS A 100 -1.25 -1.00 2.86
CA CYS A 100 -0.78 -0.12 3.91
C CYS A 100 0.76 0.00 3.91
N ILE A 101 1.27 1.04 4.57
CA ILE A 101 2.69 1.24 4.85
C ILE A 101 2.91 1.04 6.35
N SER A 102 3.90 0.24 6.73
CA SER A 102 4.30 0.08 8.13
C SER A 102 4.95 1.37 8.66
N ASP A 103 4.48 1.87 9.81
CA ASP A 103 5.19 2.87 10.59
C ASP A 103 6.13 2.17 11.59
N THR A 104 5.60 1.15 12.26
CA THR A 104 6.32 0.21 13.10
C THR A 104 5.63 -1.16 13.06
N VAL A 105 6.22 -2.18 13.70
CA VAL A 105 5.59 -3.50 13.84
C VAL A 105 4.23 -3.35 14.52
N GLY A 106 3.18 -3.89 13.89
CA GLY A 106 1.80 -3.83 14.39
C GLY A 106 1.07 -2.50 14.14
N MET A 107 1.74 -1.47 13.60
CA MET A 107 1.11 -0.20 13.25
C MET A 107 1.27 0.09 11.76
N LEU A 108 0.17 -0.03 11.04
CA LEU A 108 0.08 0.17 9.60
C LEU A 108 -0.66 1.47 9.29
N ILE A 109 -0.29 2.16 8.22
CA ILE A 109 -0.93 3.40 7.80
C ILE A 109 -1.48 3.20 6.40
N GLY A 110 -2.78 3.45 6.23
CA GLY A 110 -3.49 3.24 4.98
C GLY A 110 -4.76 4.08 4.91
N PHE A 111 -5.42 4.07 3.76
CA PHE A 111 -6.76 4.64 3.65
C PHE A 111 -7.76 3.78 4.43
N HIS A 112 -8.74 4.42 5.05
CA HIS A 112 -9.84 3.78 5.76
C HIS A 112 -11.16 4.21 5.11
N GLU A 113 -12.14 3.31 5.02
CA GLU A 113 -13.43 3.59 4.37
C GLU A 113 -14.18 4.75 5.05
N ASP A 114 -14.15 4.79 6.38
CA ASP A 114 -14.73 5.88 7.18
C ASP A 114 -13.85 7.14 7.28
N GLY A 115 -12.69 7.17 6.61
CA GLY A 115 -11.70 8.23 6.73
C GLY A 115 -11.76 9.24 5.59
N GLU A 116 -12.37 10.41 5.82
CA GLU A 116 -12.45 11.45 4.79
C GLU A 116 -11.13 12.22 4.62
N ASP A 117 -10.28 12.30 5.65
CA ASP A 117 -9.06 13.15 5.62
C ASP A 117 -7.80 12.46 5.08
N GLY A 118 -7.94 11.28 4.46
CA GLY A 118 -6.84 10.53 3.89
C GLY A 118 -6.32 9.39 4.76
N VAL A 119 -5.01 9.11 4.69
CA VAL A 119 -4.42 7.93 5.34
C VAL A 119 -4.40 8.06 6.87
N LYS A 120 -4.74 6.98 7.58
CA LYS A 120 -4.81 6.93 9.05
C LYS A 120 -4.03 5.71 9.58
N PRO A 121 -3.48 5.80 10.81
CA PRO A 121 -2.94 4.64 11.50
C PRO A 121 -4.04 3.60 11.79
N GLN A 122 -3.70 2.33 11.63
CA GLN A 122 -4.52 1.16 11.88
C GLN A 122 -3.70 0.21 12.76
N LEU A 123 -4.22 -0.07 13.96
CA LEU A 123 -3.58 -0.98 14.90
C LEU A 123 -3.95 -2.43 14.52
N VAL A 124 -2.93 -3.24 14.24
CA VAL A 124 -3.08 -4.66 13.96
C VAL A 124 -2.77 -5.43 15.24
N LEU A 125 -3.82 -5.89 15.92
CA LEU A 125 -3.68 -6.60 17.20
C LEU A 125 -3.08 -8.00 17.04
N SER A 126 -3.18 -8.59 15.84
CA SER A 126 -2.61 -9.89 15.54
C SER A 126 -2.09 -9.94 14.12
N LEU A 127 -0.84 -10.41 13.95
CA LEU A 127 -0.12 -10.38 12.67
C LEU A 127 -0.66 -11.41 11.65
N ASP A 128 -1.47 -12.36 12.08
CA ASP A 128 -2.20 -13.30 11.21
C ASP A 128 -3.26 -12.60 10.34
N HIS A 129 -3.70 -11.41 10.74
CA HIS A 129 -4.53 -10.54 9.91
C HIS A 129 -3.76 -9.89 8.75
N VAL A 130 -2.43 -10.04 8.67
CA VAL A 130 -1.64 -9.50 7.55
C VAL A 130 -1.56 -10.56 6.44
N ILE A 131 -2.22 -10.30 5.31
CA ILE A 131 -2.25 -11.19 4.13
C ILE A 131 -0.83 -11.36 3.54
N GLY A 132 -0.01 -10.31 3.61
CA GLY A 132 1.37 -10.34 3.19
C GLY A 132 2.12 -9.07 3.56
N ALA A 133 3.44 -9.18 3.66
CA ALA A 133 4.34 -8.06 3.91
C ALA A 133 5.55 -8.15 2.97
N TRP A 134 6.05 -7.00 2.53
CA TRP A 134 7.16 -6.89 1.60
C TRP A 134 8.15 -5.82 2.03
N ARG A 135 9.44 -6.13 1.93
CA ARG A 135 10.52 -5.19 2.19
C ARG A 135 10.64 -4.20 1.03
N VAL A 136 10.51 -2.92 1.35
CA VAL A 136 10.68 -1.78 0.43
C VAL A 136 11.99 -1.06 0.70
#